data_AF-A0A9D5KG43-F1
#
_entry.id   AF-A0A9D5KG43-F1
#
_cell.length_a   1.000
_cell.length_b   1.000
_cell.length_c   1.000
_cell.angle_alpha   90.00
_cell.angle_beta   90.00
_cell.angle_gamma   90.00
#
_symmetry.space_group_name_H-M   'P 1'
#
loop_
_entity.id
_entity.type
_entity.pdbx_description
1 polymer ?
#
loop_
_entity_poly.entity_id
_entity_poly.type
_entity_poly.pdbx_seq_one_letter_code
_entity_poly.pdbx_strand_id
1 'polypeptide(L)'
;MYTKLAWVCCACACMAAPRVSAGENAENKNVTIISAQSSADGKSQIAKEIVEECIVSLPSPAKLEAVTEAKTEYLRHINGKEDDNRHMKTYRATVEIHYLVRQKELIIITTSSVTGQEPVLKEVERMVRESATIRSDPNEGDVFANRSPREYFFSSPEKAAASAKKRAHVWLNNHTHAVCPQP
;
A
#
# COMPACT_ATOMS: atom_id res chain seq x y z
N MET A 1 21.13 -46.95 29.45
CA MET A 1 22.06 -46.19 30.32
C MET A 1 21.62 -44.73 30.30
N TYR A 2 20.73 -44.37 31.23
CA TYR A 2 20.96 -43.49 32.38
C TYR A 2 21.20 -42.00 32.05
N THR A 3 20.20 -41.19 32.45
CA THR A 3 20.29 -39.84 33.07
C THR A 3 20.63 -38.65 32.15
N LYS A 4 20.04 -37.44 32.30
CA LYS A 4 19.37 -36.82 33.46
C LYS A 4 18.52 -35.62 33.01
N LEU A 5 17.37 -35.47 33.67
CA LEU A 5 16.58 -34.25 33.86
C LEU A 5 17.46 -33.08 34.33
N ALA A 6 17.15 -31.87 33.88
CA ALA A 6 17.39 -30.65 34.64
C ALA A 6 16.28 -29.62 34.34
N TRP A 7 15.29 -29.60 35.25
CA TRP A 7 14.42 -28.47 35.51
C TRP A 7 15.26 -27.27 35.99
N VAL A 8 14.98 -26.09 35.45
CA VAL A 8 15.26 -24.82 36.16
C VAL A 8 14.00 -23.96 36.05
N CYS A 9 13.25 -23.95 37.15
CA CYS A 9 12.30 -22.89 37.47
C CYS A 9 13.09 -21.60 37.72
N CYS A 10 12.67 -20.49 37.12
CA CYS A 10 13.00 -19.16 37.65
C CYS A 10 11.70 -18.43 37.94
N ALA A 11 11.56 -18.07 39.22
CA ALA A 11 10.37 -17.51 39.82
C ALA A 11 10.24 -16.00 39.56
N CYS A 12 8.99 -15.59 39.42
CA CYS A 12 8.39 -14.40 40.03
C CYS A 12 9.32 -13.26 40.49
N ALA A 13 9.20 -12.11 39.83
CA ALA A 13 9.40 -10.81 40.47
C ALA A 13 8.25 -9.88 40.07
N CYS A 14 7.20 -9.87 40.90
CA CYS A 14 6.21 -8.80 40.94
C CYS A 14 6.92 -7.54 41.46
N MET A 15 7.11 -6.54 40.60
CA MET A 15 7.35 -5.17 41.05
C MET A 15 6.19 -4.29 40.59
N ALA A 16 5.32 -4.01 41.55
CA ALA A 16 4.33 -2.96 41.48
C ALA A 16 5.04 -1.61 41.43
N ALA A 17 4.80 -0.85 40.36
CA ALA A 17 5.17 0.56 40.28
C ALA A 17 3.97 1.44 40.68
N PRO A 18 4.21 2.61 41.31
CA PRO A 18 3.17 3.45 41.91
C PRO A 18 2.31 4.16 40.87
N ARG A 19 1.03 4.35 41.24
CA ARG A 19 0.09 5.26 40.59
C ARG A 19 0.61 6.71 40.71
N VAL A 20 0.98 7.31 39.58
CA VAL A 20 1.07 8.76 39.46
C VAL A 20 -0.26 9.24 38.87
N SER A 21 -1.07 9.88 39.70
CA SER A 21 -2.13 10.77 39.24
C SER A 21 -1.52 12.11 38.88
N ALA A 22 -1.55 12.47 37.61
CA ALA A 22 -1.45 13.85 37.16
C ALA A 22 -2.65 14.10 36.27
N GLY A 23 -3.58 14.93 36.78
CA GLY A 23 -4.68 15.42 36.01
C GLY A 23 -4.16 16.39 34.97
N GLU A 24 -4.46 16.12 33.71
CA GLU A 24 -4.40 17.09 32.64
C GLU A 24 -5.71 16.99 31.88
N ASN A 25 -6.42 18.11 31.82
CA ASN A 25 -7.74 18.24 31.22
C ASN A 25 -7.65 17.94 29.72
N ALA A 26 -7.77 16.67 29.35
CA ALA A 26 -8.08 16.29 27.99
C ALA A 26 -9.57 16.58 27.78
N GLU A 27 -9.87 17.68 27.10
CA GLU A 27 -11.18 17.88 26.48
C GLU A 27 -11.55 16.60 25.74
N ASN A 28 -12.56 15.89 26.27
CA ASN A 28 -13.25 14.85 25.54
C ASN A 28 -13.97 15.52 24.36
N LYS A 29 -13.21 15.80 23.29
CA LYS A 29 -13.80 15.98 21.97
C LYS A 29 -14.43 14.65 21.64
N ASN A 30 -15.74 14.61 21.81
CA ASN A 30 -16.59 13.49 21.46
C ASN A 30 -16.53 13.36 19.93
N VAL A 31 -15.50 12.68 19.43
CA VAL A 31 -15.38 12.35 18.01
C VAL A 31 -16.31 11.17 17.80
N THR A 32 -17.56 11.47 17.48
CA THR A 32 -18.48 10.46 16.96
C THR A 32 -17.96 10.04 15.58
N ILE A 33 -17.13 9.00 15.56
CA ILE A 33 -16.76 8.31 14.34
C ILE A 33 -18.04 7.61 13.87
N ILE A 34 -18.77 8.24 12.95
CA ILE A 34 -19.85 7.58 12.23
C ILE A 34 -19.17 6.63 11.23
N SER A 35 -18.75 5.46 11.72
CA SER A 35 -18.49 4.33 10.86
C SER A 35 -19.79 4.05 10.13
N ALA A 36 -19.80 4.26 8.81
CA ALA A 36 -20.95 4.03 7.96
C ALA A 36 -21.28 2.53 7.92
N GLN A 37 -21.94 2.04 8.97
CA GLN A 37 -22.84 0.91 8.88
C GLN A 37 -24.23 1.51 8.66
N SER A 38 -24.88 1.02 7.61
CA SER A 38 -26.25 1.34 7.19
C SER A 38 -27.18 1.64 8.37
N SER A 39 -27.86 2.78 8.30
CA SER A 39 -28.74 3.35 9.33
C SER A 39 -29.72 2.33 9.93
N ALA A 40 -29.83 2.33 11.25
CA ALA A 40 -30.83 1.57 12.00
C ALA A 40 -32.27 2.10 11.87
N ASP A 41 -32.50 3.27 11.24
CA ASP A 41 -33.83 3.92 11.22
C ASP A 41 -34.49 4.05 9.83
N GLY A 42 -33.79 3.74 8.73
CA GLY A 42 -34.35 3.73 7.36
C GLY A 42 -34.90 5.05 6.79
N LYS A 43 -34.89 6.15 7.57
CA LYS A 43 -35.47 7.47 7.20
C LYS A 43 -34.43 8.55 6.90
N SER A 44 -33.14 8.22 7.00
CA SER A 44 -32.04 9.13 6.71
C SER A 44 -31.16 8.54 5.62
N GLN A 45 -30.84 9.34 4.61
CA GLN A 45 -29.87 8.98 3.58
C GLN A 45 -28.58 9.76 3.83
N ILE A 46 -27.44 9.07 3.73
CA ILE A 46 -26.12 9.66 3.88
C ILE A 46 -25.42 9.47 2.53
N ALA A 47 -25.18 10.57 1.83
CA ALA A 47 -24.33 10.60 0.65
C ALA A 47 -22.94 11.14 1.02
N LYS A 48 -21.91 10.64 0.34
CA LYS A 48 -20.52 11.06 0.52
C LYS A 48 -19.95 11.44 -0.83
N GLU A 49 -19.31 12.60 -0.89
CA GLU A 49 -18.63 13.09 -2.08
C GLU A 49 -17.22 13.55 -1.72
N ILE A 50 -16.22 13.19 -2.51
CA ILE A 50 -14.83 13.61 -2.30
C ILE A 50 -14.67 14.97 -2.98
N VAL A 51 -14.42 16.01 -2.18
CA VAL A 51 -14.28 17.40 -2.65
C VAL A 51 -12.82 17.69 -3.01
N GLU A 52 -11.89 17.21 -2.17
CA GLU A 52 -10.46 17.42 -2.38
C GLU A 52 -9.69 16.14 -2.04
N GLU A 53 -8.67 15.86 -2.84
CA GLU A 53 -7.78 14.73 -2.65
C GLU A 53 -6.34 15.17 -2.95
N CYS A 54 -5.45 14.95 -1.99
CA CYS A 54 -4.03 15.24 -2.17
C CYS A 54 -3.14 14.27 -1.40
N ILE A 55 -1.95 14.00 -1.92
CA ILE A 55 -0.95 13.12 -1.31
C ILE A 55 -0.20 13.91 -0.23
N VAL A 56 -0.18 13.39 1.00
CA VAL A 56 0.47 14.07 2.14
C VAL A 56 1.99 13.99 2.02
N SER A 57 2.49 12.83 1.65
CA SER A 57 3.93 12.61 1.47
C SER A 57 4.18 11.41 0.58
N LEU A 58 5.09 11.59 -0.37
CA LEU A 58 5.64 10.51 -1.18
C LEU A 58 6.92 9.95 -0.52
N PRO A 59 7.18 8.63 -0.61
CA PRO A 59 8.42 8.06 -0.12
C PRO A 59 9.61 8.52 -0.96
N SER A 60 10.80 8.58 -0.34
CA SER A 60 12.03 8.90 -1.06
C SER A 60 12.39 7.78 -2.05
N PRO A 61 12.79 8.10 -3.30
CA PRO A 61 13.22 7.09 -4.28
C PRO A 61 14.34 6.16 -3.78
N ALA A 62 15.21 6.67 -2.90
CA ALA A 62 16.33 5.90 -2.34
C ALA A 62 15.88 4.80 -1.37
N LYS A 63 14.68 4.93 -0.77
CA LYS A 63 14.11 3.96 0.17
C LYS A 63 13.27 2.89 -0.51
N LEU A 64 13.13 2.94 -1.83
CA LEU A 64 12.35 1.96 -2.57
C LEU A 64 13.13 0.65 -2.70
N GLU A 65 12.52 -0.42 -2.21
CA GLU A 65 13.00 -1.78 -2.33
C GLU A 65 12.22 -2.51 -3.41
N ALA A 66 12.93 -3.28 -4.23
CA ALA A 66 12.32 -4.10 -5.27
C ALA A 66 12.37 -5.56 -4.81
N VAL A 67 11.20 -6.20 -4.80
CA VAL A 67 11.08 -7.63 -4.57
C VAL A 67 11.23 -8.34 -5.91
N THR A 68 12.20 -9.25 -6.00
CA THR A 68 12.45 -10.02 -7.21
C THR A 68 11.84 -11.41 -7.08
N GLU A 69 11.20 -11.87 -8.15
CA GLU A 69 10.63 -13.20 -8.28
C GLU A 69 11.35 -13.92 -9.43
N ALA A 70 11.78 -15.15 -9.17
CA ALA A 70 12.42 -16.01 -10.16
C ALA A 70 11.45 -17.13 -10.58
N LYS A 71 11.30 -17.32 -11.88
CA LYS A 71 10.51 -18.41 -12.46
C LYS A 71 11.36 -19.20 -13.43
N THR A 72 11.17 -20.51 -13.50
CA THR A 72 11.86 -21.34 -14.52
C THR A 72 10.91 -21.56 -15.68
N GLU A 73 11.32 -21.18 -16.88
CA GLU A 73 10.52 -21.28 -18.09
C GLU A 73 11.32 -21.98 -19.20
N TYR A 74 10.66 -22.81 -20.00
CA TYR A 74 11.28 -23.41 -21.18
C TYR A 74 11.27 -22.38 -22.30
N LEU A 75 12.45 -21.93 -22.71
CA LEU A 75 12.60 -20.91 -23.74
C LEU A 75 13.23 -21.52 -24.98
N ARG A 76 12.77 -21.06 -26.13
CA ARG A 76 13.29 -21.42 -27.44
C ARG A 76 14.06 -20.25 -28.03
N HIS A 77 14.97 -20.57 -28.93
CA HIS A 77 15.76 -19.62 -29.70
C HIS A 77 16.39 -18.50 -28.85
N ILE A 78 17.00 -18.87 -27.72
CA ILE A 78 17.55 -17.92 -26.75
C ILE A 78 18.59 -17.02 -27.42
N ASN A 79 18.44 -15.70 -27.27
CA ASN A 79 19.30 -14.70 -27.92
C ASN A 79 19.41 -14.86 -29.45
N GLY A 80 18.36 -15.37 -30.11
CA GLY A 80 18.32 -15.54 -31.56
C GLY A 80 19.09 -16.75 -32.10
N LYS A 81 19.53 -17.68 -31.25
CA LYS A 81 20.19 -18.92 -31.66
C LYS A 81 19.16 -20.03 -31.86
N GLU A 82 18.91 -20.47 -33.10
CA GLU A 82 17.84 -21.42 -33.44
C GLU A 82 17.89 -22.74 -32.66
N ASP A 83 19.09 -23.23 -32.32
CA ASP A 83 19.26 -24.49 -31.59
C ASP A 83 19.29 -24.33 -30.06
N ASP A 84 19.36 -23.11 -29.53
CA ASP A 84 19.43 -22.88 -28.07
C ASP A 84 18.01 -22.91 -27.47
N ASN A 85 17.57 -24.13 -27.13
CA ASN A 85 16.29 -24.43 -26.52
C ASN A 85 16.51 -25.11 -25.17
N ARG A 86 16.18 -24.43 -24.06
CA ARG A 86 16.41 -24.96 -22.71
C ARG A 86 15.53 -24.26 -21.67
N HIS A 87 15.43 -24.88 -20.51
CA HIS A 87 14.88 -24.21 -19.33
C HIS A 87 15.84 -23.12 -18.85
N MET A 88 15.31 -21.91 -18.71
CA MET A 88 16.03 -20.77 -18.17
C MET A 88 15.27 -20.19 -16.98
N LYS A 89 16.02 -19.64 -16.03
CA LYS A 89 15.45 -18.82 -14.97
C LYS A 89 15.19 -17.42 -15.52
N THR A 90 13.93 -17.02 -15.51
CA THR A 90 13.46 -15.68 -15.83
C THR A 90 13.17 -14.92 -14.54
N TYR A 91 13.45 -13.62 -14.54
CA TYR A 91 13.27 -12.77 -13.37
C TYR A 91 12.24 -11.68 -13.67
N ARG A 92 11.44 -11.35 -12.66
CA ARG A 92 10.53 -10.21 -12.62
C ARG A 92 10.75 -9.47 -11.31
N ALA A 93 10.51 -8.18 -11.29
CA ALA A 93 10.59 -7.41 -10.06
C ALA A 93 9.35 -6.54 -9.86
N THR A 94 9.02 -6.33 -8.60
CA THR A 94 7.91 -5.48 -8.18
C THR A 94 8.38 -4.53 -7.09
N VAL A 95 8.00 -3.27 -7.18
CA VAL A 95 8.17 -2.25 -6.13
C VAL A 95 6.79 -1.87 -5.63
N GLU A 96 6.60 -1.92 -4.32
CA GLU A 96 5.39 -1.47 -3.66
C GLU A 96 5.64 -0.09 -3.03
N ILE A 97 4.83 0.89 -3.40
CA ILE A 97 4.93 2.26 -2.94
C ILE A 97 3.77 2.52 -2.00
N HIS A 98 4.03 2.66 -0.71
CA HIS A 98 3.03 3.06 0.26
C HIS A 98 3.05 4.58 0.46
N TYR A 99 1.87 5.19 0.43
CA TYR A 99 1.72 6.64 0.62
C TYR A 99 0.44 6.97 1.39
N LEU A 100 0.38 8.21 1.89
CA LEU A 100 -0.76 8.74 2.62
C LEU A 100 -1.47 9.77 1.75
N VAL A 101 -2.80 9.64 1.64
CA VAL A 101 -3.67 10.57 0.95
C VAL A 101 -4.56 11.27 1.98
N ARG A 102 -4.64 12.59 1.90
CA ARG A 102 -5.64 13.39 2.60
C ARG A 102 -6.84 13.55 1.68
N GLN A 103 -7.99 13.11 2.15
CA GLN A 103 -9.27 13.26 1.46
C GLN A 103 -10.18 14.15 2.29
N LYS A 104 -10.75 15.17 1.65
CA LYS A 104 -11.79 16.01 2.20
C LYS A 104 -13.13 15.56 1.61
N GLU A 105 -14.00 15.03 2.47
CA GLU A 105 -15.31 14.52 2.08
C GLU A 105 -16.41 15.48 2.51
N LEU A 106 -17.37 15.72 1.62
CA LEU A 106 -18.65 16.33 1.94
C LEU A 106 -19.65 15.22 2.26
N ILE A 107 -20.11 15.21 3.50
CA ILE A 107 -21.18 14.32 3.95
C ILE A 107 -22.48 15.08 3.85
N ILE A 108 -23.39 14.59 3.02
CA ILE A 108 -24.72 15.14 2.81
C ILE A 108 -25.71 14.25 3.55
N ILE A 109 -26.33 14.80 4.59
CA ILE A 109 -27.34 14.09 5.39
C ILE A 109 -28.71 14.63 5.01
N THR A 110 -29.54 13.80 4.40
CA THR A 110 -30.94 14.11 4.10
C THR A 110 -31.85 13.26 4.99
N THR A 111 -32.89 13.88 5.55
CA THR A 111 -33.89 13.18 6.37
C THR A 111 -35.25 13.32 5.69
N SER A 112 -35.95 12.21 5.47
CA SER A 112 -37.30 12.22 4.90
C SER A 112 -38.39 12.36 5.98
N SER A 113 -37.99 12.36 7.26
CA SER A 113 -38.87 12.40 8.42
C SER A 113 -39.48 13.77 8.72
N VAL A 114 -38.86 14.85 8.25
CA VAL A 114 -39.32 16.23 8.48
C VAL A 114 -39.44 16.95 7.15
N THR A 115 -40.68 17.21 6.72
CA THR A 115 -40.96 17.95 5.49
C THR A 115 -40.43 19.38 5.60
N GLY A 116 -39.54 19.76 4.67
CA GLY A 116 -38.96 21.11 4.60
C GLY A 116 -37.64 21.29 5.36
N GLN A 117 -37.06 20.24 5.95
CA GLN A 117 -35.73 20.34 6.54
C GLN A 117 -34.65 20.35 5.46
N GLU A 118 -33.79 21.37 5.48
CA GLU A 118 -32.67 21.48 4.55
C GLU A 118 -31.60 20.40 4.80
N PRO A 119 -30.92 19.89 3.75
CA PRO A 119 -29.82 18.95 3.90
C PRO A 119 -28.71 19.51 4.79
N VAL A 120 -28.24 18.70 5.74
CA VAL A 120 -27.07 19.07 6.55
C VAL A 120 -25.82 18.66 5.81
N LEU A 121 -25.00 19.65 5.48
CA LEU A 121 -23.69 19.47 4.84
C LEU A 121 -22.61 19.50 5.91
N LYS A 122 -21.77 18.46 5.95
CA LYS A 122 -20.63 18.38 6.88
C LYS A 122 -19.37 18.01 6.12
N GLU A 123 -18.35 18.86 6.25
CA GLU A 123 -17.01 18.55 5.75
C GLU A 123 -16.26 17.69 6.77
N VAL A 124 -15.62 16.63 6.28
CA VAL A 124 -14.80 15.73 7.10
C VAL A 124 -13.49 15.48 6.38
N GLU A 125 -12.39 15.71 7.08
CA GLU A 125 -11.06 15.32 6.60
C GLU A 125 -10.69 13.95 7.13
N ARG A 126 -10.14 13.11 6.25
CA ARG A 126 -9.58 11.82 6.63
C ARG A 126 -8.24 11.56 5.93
N MET A 127 -7.45 10.71 6.58
CA MET A 127 -6.16 10.26 6.08
C MET A 127 -6.28 8.79 5.69
N VAL A 128 -6.03 8.48 4.42
CA VAL A 128 -6.14 7.14 3.85
C VAL A 128 -4.74 6.63 3.49
N ARG A 129 -4.46 5.37 3.82
CA ARG A 129 -3.25 4.67 3.39
C ARG A 129 -3.54 4.01 2.05
N GLU A 130 -2.72 4.33 1.05
CA GLU A 130 -2.80 3.72 -0.27
C GLU A 130 -1.47 3.08 -0.66
N SER A 131 -1.53 2.20 -1.64
CA SER A 131 -0.38 1.47 -2.17
C SER A 131 -0.45 1.39 -3.68
N ALA A 132 0.64 1.74 -4.35
CA ALA A 132 0.81 1.52 -5.78
C ALA A 132 1.82 0.39 -6.02
N THR A 133 1.46 -0.56 -6.89
CA THR A 133 2.34 -1.68 -7.28
C THR A 133 2.93 -1.40 -8.65
N ILE A 134 4.25 -1.23 -8.72
CA ILE A 134 4.98 -1.00 -9.98
C ILE A 134 5.79 -2.23 -10.34
N ARG A 135 5.55 -2.78 -11.53
CA ARG A 135 6.26 -3.95 -12.05
C ARG A 135 7.36 -3.56 -13.03
N SER A 136 8.42 -4.36 -13.07
CA SER A 136 9.46 -4.30 -14.09
C SER A 136 8.84 -4.50 -15.48
N ASP A 137 9.33 -3.78 -16.49
CA ASP A 137 8.86 -3.96 -17.87
C ASP A 137 9.59 -5.13 -18.51
N PRO A 138 8.88 -6.19 -18.93
CA PRO A 138 9.51 -7.28 -19.65
C PRO A 138 10.30 -6.78 -20.86
N ASN A 139 9.82 -5.76 -21.58
CA ASN A 139 10.45 -5.24 -22.81
C ASN A 139 11.82 -4.58 -22.61
N GLU A 140 12.18 -4.23 -21.37
CA GLU A 140 13.53 -3.77 -21.02
C GLU A 140 14.50 -4.95 -20.73
N GLY A 141 14.00 -6.19 -20.78
CA GLY A 141 14.73 -7.43 -20.59
C GLY A 141 15.42 -7.94 -21.85
N ASP A 142 16.01 -9.12 -21.74
CA ASP A 142 16.66 -9.82 -22.84
C ASP A 142 15.60 -10.53 -23.71
N VAL A 143 15.89 -10.72 -25.01
CA VAL A 143 14.96 -11.33 -25.98
C VAL A 143 14.97 -12.85 -25.85
N PHE A 144 13.80 -13.46 -25.62
CA PHE A 144 13.63 -14.91 -25.66
C PHE A 144 12.40 -15.27 -26.53
N ALA A 145 12.54 -16.14 -27.53
CA ALA A 145 11.47 -16.33 -28.52
C ALA A 145 10.75 -17.67 -28.33
N ASN A 146 9.50 -17.66 -27.83
CA ASN A 146 8.73 -18.89 -27.67
C ASN A 146 8.13 -19.41 -29.00
N ARG A 147 7.52 -18.54 -29.84
CA ARG A 147 7.15 -18.79 -31.26
C ARG A 147 6.54 -17.55 -31.98
N SER A 148 6.80 -16.33 -31.47
CA SER A 148 6.22 -14.99 -31.82
C SER A 148 4.99 -14.60 -30.97
N PRO A 149 4.88 -13.36 -30.44
CA PRO A 149 5.81 -12.23 -30.50
C PRO A 149 6.96 -12.38 -29.51
N ARG A 150 7.97 -11.51 -29.62
CA ARG A 150 9.15 -11.48 -28.74
C ARG A 150 8.70 -11.28 -27.29
N GLU A 151 8.67 -12.36 -26.51
CA GLU A 151 8.51 -12.24 -25.06
C GLU A 151 9.88 -11.93 -24.48
N TYR A 152 9.97 -10.82 -23.77
CA TYR A 152 11.21 -10.40 -23.17
C TYR A 152 11.18 -10.79 -21.69
N PHE A 153 12.32 -11.20 -21.17
CA PHE A 153 12.46 -11.54 -19.76
C PHE A 153 13.78 -11.00 -19.25
N PHE A 154 13.89 -10.75 -17.96
CA PHE A 154 15.21 -10.46 -17.40
C PHE A 154 15.95 -11.77 -17.15
N SER A 155 17.18 -11.86 -17.64
CA SER A 155 18.12 -12.96 -17.29
C SER A 155 18.79 -12.77 -15.93
N SER A 156 18.67 -11.58 -15.32
CA SER A 156 19.28 -11.25 -14.03
C SER A 156 18.29 -10.55 -13.10
N PRO A 157 18.32 -10.85 -11.79
CA PRO A 157 17.45 -10.19 -10.81
C PRO A 157 17.78 -8.70 -10.64
N GLU A 158 19.04 -8.30 -10.81
CA GLU A 158 19.48 -6.90 -10.68
C GLU A 158 18.89 -6.03 -11.78
N LYS A 159 18.87 -6.53 -13.03
CA LYS A 159 18.26 -5.81 -14.16
C LYS A 159 16.75 -5.64 -13.97
N ALA A 160 16.07 -6.70 -13.51
CA ALA A 160 14.64 -6.64 -13.22
C ALA A 160 14.34 -5.60 -12.12
N ALA A 161 15.11 -5.63 -11.03
CA ALA A 161 14.98 -4.69 -9.93
C ALA A 161 15.24 -3.23 -10.39
N ALA A 162 16.28 -3.01 -11.19
CA ALA A 162 16.60 -1.69 -11.74
C ALA A 162 15.47 -1.14 -12.62
N SER A 163 14.87 -1.99 -13.49
CA SER A 163 13.70 -1.62 -14.30
C SER A 163 12.51 -1.20 -13.43
N ALA A 164 12.15 -2.00 -12.41
CA ALA A 164 11.05 -1.69 -11.51
C ALA A 164 11.31 -0.38 -10.73
N LYS A 165 12.53 -0.16 -10.21
CA LYS A 165 12.91 1.08 -9.52
C LYS A 165 12.88 2.31 -10.42
N LYS A 166 13.37 2.18 -11.66
CA LYS A 166 13.31 3.26 -12.66
C LYS A 166 11.86 3.68 -12.93
N ARG A 167 10.97 2.71 -13.12
CA ARG A 167 9.54 2.97 -13.32
C ARG A 167 8.87 3.55 -12.08
N ALA A 168 9.23 3.07 -10.90
CA ALA A 168 8.74 3.62 -9.64
C ALA A 168 9.18 5.08 -9.46
N HIS A 169 10.41 5.42 -9.87
CA HIS A 169 10.88 6.81 -9.85
C HIS A 169 10.08 7.71 -10.80
N VAL A 170 9.78 7.24 -12.02
CA VAL A 170 8.91 7.98 -12.95
C VAL A 170 7.51 8.15 -12.35
N TRP A 171 6.96 7.11 -11.74
CA TRP A 171 5.67 7.18 -11.07
C TRP A 171 5.68 8.24 -9.96
N LEU A 172 6.70 8.24 -9.09
CA LEU A 172 6.85 9.26 -8.04
C LEU A 172 6.90 10.67 -8.62
N ASN A 173 7.69 10.89 -9.67
CA ASN A 173 7.83 12.20 -10.33
C ASN A 173 6.48 12.69 -10.89
N ASN A 174 5.72 11.81 -11.55
CA ASN A 174 4.40 12.14 -12.10
C ASN A 174 3.38 12.53 -11.01
N HIS A 175 3.53 11.98 -9.80
CA HIS A 175 2.60 12.23 -8.68
C HIS A 175 3.06 13.37 -7.76
N THR A 176 4.21 14.01 -8.03
CA THR A 176 4.68 15.17 -7.23
C THR A 176 3.70 16.34 -7.26
N HIS A 177 2.97 16.53 -8.37
CA HIS A 177 1.97 17.58 -8.51
C HIS A 177 0.70 17.34 -7.70
N ALA A 178 0.44 16.09 -7.31
CA ALA A 178 -0.71 15.73 -6.48
C ALA A 178 -0.41 15.87 -4.98
N VAL A 179 0.79 16.32 -4.60
CA VAL A 179 1.16 16.52 -3.19
C VAL A 179 0.44 17.73 -2.62
N CYS A 180 -0.06 17.61 -1.39
CA CYS A 180 -0.78 18.67 -0.70
C CYS A 180 0.09 19.95 -0.61
N PRO A 181 -0.50 21.15 -0.80
CA PRO A 181 0.22 22.40 -0.62
C PRO A 181 0.77 22.48 0.81
N GLN A 182 2.02 22.94 0.95
CA GLN A 182 2.60 23.16 2.27
C GLN A 182 1.90 24.37 2.91
N PRO A 183 1.53 24.28 4.21
CA PRO A 183 0.94 25.40 4.94
C PRO A 183 1.91 26.56 5.12
#